data_AF-A0A2G8K054-F1
#
_entry.id   AF-A0A2G8K054-F1
#
_cell.length_a   1.000
_cell.length_b   1.000
_cell.length_c   1.000
_cell.angle_alpha   90.00
_cell.angle_beta   90.00
_cell.angle_gamma   90.00
#
_symmetry.space_group_name_H-M   'P 1'
#
loop_
_entity.id
_entity.type
_entity.pdbx_description
1 polymer ?
#
loop_
_entity_poly.entity_id
_entity_poly.type
_entity_poly.pdbx_seq_one_letter_code
_entity_poly.pdbx_strand_id
1 'polypeptide(L)'
;MLLTDPVTGEFVFPTNLDCALCTRDDIYKFGRRCDELGISYIGLCCGNAAAYTRTLCESIGRKPPASKYSPNMEVHCLFGKDERVLKNHSKQTLENIVTRKGKM
;
A
#
# COMPACT_ATOMS: atom_id res chain seq x y z
N MET A 1 0.19 23.81 -13.29
CA MET A 1 -0.80 22.73 -13.43
C MET A 1 -1.41 22.51 -12.05
N LEU A 2 -2.71 22.71 -11.88
CA LEU A 2 -3.40 22.47 -10.61
C LEU A 2 -3.89 21.03 -10.58
N LEU A 3 -3.83 20.39 -9.41
CA LEU A 3 -4.38 19.05 -9.24
C LEU A 3 -5.91 19.11 -9.32
N THR A 4 -6.50 18.17 -10.06
CA THR A 4 -7.94 18.02 -10.22
C THR A 4 -8.36 16.60 -9.89
N ASP A 5 -9.59 16.44 -9.43
CA ASP A 5 -10.21 15.15 -9.23
C ASP A 5 -10.42 14.48 -10.61
N PRO A 6 -9.99 13.22 -10.82
CA PRO A 6 -10.06 12.58 -12.13
C PRO A 6 -11.48 12.21 -12.58
N VAL A 7 -12.45 12.20 -11.66
CA VAL A 7 -13.86 11.87 -11.92
C VAL A 7 -14.67 13.14 -12.17
N THR A 8 -14.49 14.15 -11.32
CA THR A 8 -15.32 15.37 -11.40
C THR A 8 -14.66 16.51 -12.18
N GLY A 9 -13.33 16.50 -12.32
CA GLY A 9 -12.55 17.59 -12.92
C GLY A 9 -12.35 18.81 -12.00
N GLU A 10 -12.92 18.80 -10.80
CA GLU A 10 -12.85 19.90 -9.84
C GLU A 10 -11.46 20.03 -9.19
N PHE A 11 -11.13 21.23 -8.72
CA PHE A 11 -9.89 21.46 -7.99
C PHE A 11 -9.93 20.79 -6.62
N VAL A 12 -8.85 20.07 -6.27
CA VAL A 12 -8.79 19.27 -5.04
C VAL A 12 -8.07 19.94 -3.88
N PHE A 13 -7.24 20.95 -4.14
CA PHE A 13 -6.51 21.63 -3.08
C PHE A 13 -7.41 22.65 -2.34
N PRO A 14 -7.31 22.77 -0.99
CA PRO A 14 -6.44 22.01 -0.09
C PRO A 14 -7.10 20.80 0.59
N THR A 15 -8.40 20.58 0.40
CA THR A 15 -9.20 19.72 1.28
C THR A 15 -9.64 18.38 0.70
N ASN A 16 -9.52 18.16 -0.61
CA ASN A 16 -10.03 16.94 -1.29
C ASN A 16 -8.91 16.17 -2.03
N LEU A 17 -7.72 16.10 -1.42
CA LEU A 17 -6.51 15.58 -2.06
C LEU A 17 -6.40 14.05 -2.06
N ASP A 18 -7.36 13.32 -1.47
CA ASP A 18 -7.30 11.87 -1.29
C ASP A 18 -7.13 11.10 -2.62
N CYS A 19 -7.77 11.58 -3.70
CA CYS A 19 -7.65 10.98 -5.02
C CYS A 19 -6.26 11.16 -5.68
N ALA A 20 -5.42 12.02 -5.12
CA ALA A 20 -4.07 12.34 -5.60
C ALA A 20 -2.97 11.85 -4.64
N LEU A 21 -3.30 11.05 -3.63
CA LEU A 21 -2.32 10.50 -2.70
C LEU A 21 -1.46 9.41 -3.35
N CYS A 22 -0.21 9.32 -2.91
CA CYS A 22 0.68 8.22 -3.27
C CYS A 22 0.21 6.90 -2.67
N THR A 23 0.39 5.80 -3.39
CA THR A 23 0.23 4.45 -2.83
C THR A 23 1.44 4.04 -2.00
N ARG A 24 1.33 2.95 -1.22
CA ARG A 24 2.51 2.36 -0.55
C ARG A 24 3.59 1.95 -1.55
N ASP A 25 3.20 1.46 -2.73
CA ASP A 25 4.16 1.03 -3.76
C ASP A 25 4.93 2.20 -4.34
N ASP A 26 4.27 3.36 -4.52
CA ASP A 26 4.94 4.58 -4.97
C ASP A 26 6.00 5.03 -3.97
N ILE A 27 5.67 5.00 -2.67
CA ILE A 27 6.61 5.34 -1.59
C ILE A 27 7.77 4.33 -1.54
N TYR A 28 7.50 3.05 -1.73
CA TYR A 28 8.55 2.03 -1.76
C TYR A 28 9.51 2.24 -2.94
N LYS A 29 8.98 2.48 -4.14
CA LYS A 29 9.77 2.77 -5.34
C LYS A 29 10.59 4.04 -5.18
N PHE A 30 10.00 5.10 -4.62
CA PHE A 30 10.69 6.34 -4.30
C PHE A 30 11.89 6.09 -3.39
N GLY A 31 11.71 5.36 -2.28
CA GLY A 31 12.80 5.07 -1.36
C GLY A 31 13.88 4.17 -1.96
N ARG A 32 13.52 3.14 -2.75
CA ARG A 32 14.50 2.36 -3.53
C ARG A 32 15.32 3.24 -4.46
N ARG A 33 14.67 4.19 -5.14
CA ARG A 33 15.36 5.12 -6.03
C ARG A 33 16.31 6.05 -5.28
N CYS A 34 15.92 6.54 -4.10
CA CYS A 34 16.79 7.34 -3.25
C CYS A 34 18.02 6.55 -2.76
N ASP A 35 17.84 5.29 -2.39
CA ASP A 35 18.90 4.36 -1.98
C ASP A 35 19.92 4.14 -3.11
N GLU A 36 19.44 3.84 -4.32
CA GLU A 36 20.27 3.72 -5.53
C GLU A 36 21.08 4.98 -5.86
N LEU A 37 20.52 6.15 -5.56
CA LEU A 37 21.18 7.44 -5.76
C LEU A 37 22.12 7.82 -4.61
N GLY A 38 22.16 7.06 -3.51
CA GLY A 38 23.00 7.35 -2.35
C GLY A 38 22.53 8.54 -1.50
N ILE A 39 21.22 8.86 -1.51
CA ILE A 39 20.68 9.98 -0.72
C ILE A 39 20.59 9.57 0.75
N SER A 40 21.31 10.28 1.62
CA SER A 40 21.44 9.93 3.04
C SER A 40 20.38 10.54 3.96
N TYR A 41 19.64 11.57 3.49
CA TYR A 41 18.57 12.23 4.25
C TYR A 41 17.29 12.28 3.42
N ILE A 42 16.33 11.43 3.75
CA ILE A 42 15.06 11.31 3.03
C ILE A 42 13.88 11.31 3.99
N GLY A 43 12.78 11.92 3.56
CA GLY A 43 11.55 12.02 4.33
C GLY A 43 10.35 12.24 3.42
N LEU A 44 9.18 12.30 4.03
CA LEU A 44 7.90 12.57 3.37
C LEU A 44 7.27 13.81 4.01
N CYS A 45 6.63 14.64 3.19
CA CYS A 45 6.06 15.92 3.60
C CYS A 45 4.53 15.83 3.73
N CYS A 46 3.78 16.79 3.19
CA CYS A 46 2.32 16.77 3.15
C CYS A 46 1.79 15.48 2.51
N GLY A 47 0.71 14.93 3.06
CA GLY A 47 0.16 13.63 2.64
C GLY A 47 0.88 12.43 3.25
N ASN A 48 1.91 12.63 4.08
CA ASN A 48 2.54 11.55 4.81
C ASN A 48 1.59 10.95 5.86
N ALA A 49 1.74 9.65 6.08
CA ALA A 49 1.09 8.89 7.14
C ALA A 49 2.10 7.90 7.76
N ALA A 50 1.82 7.43 8.98
CA ALA A 50 2.70 6.49 9.66
C ALA A 50 3.00 5.23 8.81
N ALA A 51 2.02 4.78 8.01
CA ALA A 51 2.20 3.66 7.09
C ALA A 51 3.21 3.95 5.98
N TYR A 52 3.22 5.17 5.42
CA TYR A 52 4.15 5.57 4.36
C TYR A 52 5.56 5.75 4.89
N THR A 53 5.73 6.37 6.06
CA THR A 53 7.05 6.51 6.68
C THR A 53 7.68 5.14 6.97
N ARG A 54 6.88 4.16 7.42
CA ARG A 54 7.35 2.78 7.57
C ARG A 54 7.79 2.18 6.23
N THR A 55 6.95 2.30 5.20
CA THR A 55 7.28 1.80 3.86
C THR A 55 8.58 2.40 3.32
N LEU A 56 8.78 3.71 3.50
CA LEU A 56 10.00 4.40 3.08
C LEU A 56 11.22 3.79 3.78
N CYS A 57 11.17 3.65 5.10
CA CYS A 57 12.25 3.05 5.88
C CYS A 57 12.54 1.60 5.45
N GLU A 58 11.50 0.79 5.28
CA GLU A 58 11.63 -0.61 4.84
C GLU A 58 12.22 -0.72 3.44
N SER A 59 11.86 0.20 2.53
CA SER A 59 12.41 0.22 1.18
C SER A 59 13.92 0.42 1.16
N ILE A 60 14.47 1.21 2.07
CA ILE A 60 15.92 1.44 2.20
C ILE A 60 16.61 0.45 3.15
N GLY A 61 15.99 -0.72 3.38
CA GLY A 61 16.56 -1.79 4.19
C GLY A 61 16.51 -1.58 5.70
N ARG A 62 15.87 -0.52 6.20
CA ARG A 62 15.70 -0.31 7.66
C ARG A 62 14.51 -1.10 8.18
N LYS A 63 14.59 -1.52 9.44
CA LYS A 63 13.48 -2.22 10.14
C LYS A 63 13.14 -1.53 11.46
N PRO A 64 12.49 -0.36 11.44
CA PRO A 64 12.12 0.35 12.67
C PRO A 64 11.16 -0.48 13.55
N PRO A 65 11.04 -0.20 14.86
CA PRO A 65 10.12 -0.92 15.75
C PRO A 65 8.66 -0.95 15.25
N ALA A 66 8.25 0.10 14.54
CA ALA A 66 6.91 0.21 13.98
C ALA A 66 6.67 -0.76 12.79
N SER A 67 7.71 -1.35 12.19
CA SER A 67 7.57 -2.39 11.13
C SER A 67 6.80 -3.63 11.59
N LYS A 68 6.65 -3.84 12.90
CA LYS A 68 5.74 -4.89 13.42
C LYS A 68 4.27 -4.70 13.01
N TYR A 69 3.89 -3.49 12.60
CA TYR A 69 2.56 -3.16 12.09
C TYR A 69 2.47 -3.13 10.56
N SER A 70 3.52 -3.57 9.86
CA SER A 70 3.48 -3.68 8.41
C SER A 70 2.57 -4.86 8.00
N PRO A 71 1.80 -4.72 6.90
CA PRO A 71 0.88 -5.77 6.47
C PRO A 71 1.63 -7.06 6.17
N ASN A 72 1.16 -8.18 6.74
CA ASN A 72 1.65 -9.51 6.40
C ASN A 72 0.61 -10.20 5.51
N MET A 73 0.87 -10.26 4.20
CA MET A 73 -0.06 -10.86 3.24
C MET A 73 -0.16 -12.38 3.36
N GLU A 74 0.81 -13.05 3.98
CA GLU A 74 0.76 -14.52 4.19
C GLU A 74 -0.43 -14.92 5.06
N VAL A 75 -0.86 -14.04 5.98
CA VAL A 75 -2.02 -14.25 6.86
C VAL A 75 -3.29 -13.56 6.36
N HIS A 76 -3.30 -13.07 5.13
CA HIS A 76 -4.50 -12.45 4.56
C HIS A 76 -5.59 -13.50 4.34
N CYS A 77 -6.83 -13.21 4.76
CA CYS A 77 -7.97 -14.14 4.70
C CYS A 77 -8.23 -14.75 3.30
N LEU A 78 -8.13 -13.94 2.25
CA LEU A 78 -8.38 -14.36 0.87
C LEU A 78 -7.13 -14.76 0.07
N PHE A 79 -6.02 -14.02 0.24
CA PHE A 79 -4.83 -14.14 -0.60
C PHE A 79 -3.63 -14.75 0.12
N GLY A 80 -3.76 -14.99 1.42
CA GLY A 80 -2.70 -15.56 2.25
C GLY A 80 -2.53 -17.05 2.02
N LYS A 81 -1.37 -17.56 2.41
CA LYS A 81 -1.01 -18.98 2.28
C LYS A 81 -0.84 -19.66 3.64
N ASP A 82 -1.01 -18.92 4.74
CA ASP A 82 -0.94 -19.48 6.09
C ASP A 82 -2.03 -20.53 6.28
N GLU A 83 -1.62 -21.76 6.57
CA GLU A 83 -2.54 -22.90 6.72
C GLU A 83 -3.59 -22.66 7.80
N ARG A 84 -3.28 -21.90 8.86
CA ARG A 84 -4.23 -21.62 9.95
C ARG A 84 -5.37 -20.74 9.44
N VAL A 85 -5.09 -19.84 8.51
CA VAL A 85 -6.07 -18.96 7.87
C VAL A 85 -6.88 -19.76 6.85
N LEU A 86 -6.22 -20.55 6.00
CA LEU A 86 -6.89 -21.40 5.00
C LEU A 86 -7.80 -22.48 5.62
N LYS A 87 -7.48 -22.99 6.81
CA LYS A 87 -8.35 -23.94 7.53
C LYS A 87 -9.68 -23.31 7.95
N ASN A 88 -9.69 -22.01 8.25
CA ASN A 88 -10.86 -21.28 8.75
C ASN A 88 -11.71 -20.66 7.63
N HIS A 89 -11.16 -20.53 6.42
CA HIS A 89 -11.95 -20.22 5.23
C HIS A 89 -12.29 -21.53 4.54
N SER A 90 -13.58 -21.88 4.49
CA SER A 90 -13.99 -23.06 3.73
C SER A 90 -13.45 -22.92 2.30
N LYS A 91 -12.75 -23.93 1.77
CA LYS A 91 -12.25 -23.92 0.38
C LYS A 91 -13.37 -23.56 -0.61
N GLN A 92 -14.61 -23.94 -0.27
CA GLN A 92 -15.86 -23.53 -0.94
C GLN A 92 -16.03 -22.02 -1.06
N THR A 93 -15.69 -21.21 -0.05
CA THR A 93 -15.82 -19.74 -0.13
C THR A 93 -14.86 -19.14 -1.17
N LEU A 94 -13.62 -19.63 -1.25
CA LEU A 94 -12.66 -19.19 -2.26
C LEU A 94 -13.06 -19.65 -3.66
N GLU A 95 -13.49 -20.91 -3.80
CA GLU A 95 -13.99 -21.47 -5.06
C GLU A 95 -15.23 -20.71 -5.59
N ASN A 96 -16.16 -20.33 -4.70
CA ASN A 96 -17.35 -19.55 -5.02
C ASN A 96 -17.06 -18.09 -5.41
N ILE A 97 -16.02 -17.47 -4.85
CA ILE A 97 -15.58 -16.12 -5.24
C ILE A 97 -14.88 -16.16 -6.60
N VAL A 98 -14.03 -17.14 -6.85
CA VAL A 98 -13.29 -17.30 -8.12
C VAL A 98 -14.24 -17.64 -9.26
N THR A 99 -15.22 -18.53 -9.06
CA THR A 99 -16.22 -18.88 -10.10
C THR A 99 -17.15 -17.72 -10.47
N ARG A 100 -17.41 -16.76 -9.57
CA ARG A 100 -18.19 -15.56 -9.90
C ARG A 100 -17.45 -14.59 -10.83
N LYS A 101 -16.12 -14.57 -10.85
CA LYS A 101 -15.34 -13.75 -11.79
C LYS A 101 -15.40 -14.25 -13.24
N GLY A 102 -15.84 -15.48 -13.49
CA GLY A 102 -16.02 -16.04 -14.84
C GLY A 102 -17.41 -15.81 -15.45
N LYS A 103 -18.26 -14.98 -14.83
CA LYS A 103 -19.66 -14.73 -15.24
C LYS A 103 -20.00 -13.25 -15.47
N MET A 104 -19.00 -12.40 -15.74
CA MET A 104 -19.20 -11.06 -16.31
C MET A 104 -18.71 -11.05 -17.75
#